data_AF-A0A954QTI9-F1
#
_entry.id   AF-A0A954QTI9-F1
#
_cell.length_a   1.000
_cell.length_b   1.000
_cell.length_c   1.000
_cell.angle_alpha   90.00
_cell.angle_beta   90.00
_cell.angle_gamma   90.00
#
_symmetry.space_group_name_H-M   'P 1'
#
loop_
_entity.id
_entity.type
_entity.pdbx_description
1 polymer ?
#
loop_
_entity_poly.entity_id
_entity_poly.type
_entity_poly.pdbx_seq_one_letter_code
_entity_poly.pdbx_strand_id
1 'polypeptide(L)' 'DRPMVKASFYAASTMAPLSRVNDNAHYPSQVALGWWMAYLAASAVDATDHPNSRWKFYPYSTGTGSGILAEFKY' A
#
# COMPACT_ATOMS: atom_id res chain seq x y z
N ASP A 1 -19.51 -1.08 1.10
CA ASP A 1 -18.32 -0.61 0.36
C ASP A 1 -18.66 -0.04 -0.99
N ARG A 2 -18.13 1.14 -1.34
CA ARG A 2 -18.22 1.73 -2.68
C ARG A 2 -16.89 1.51 -3.42
N PRO A 3 -16.72 0.41 -4.17
CA PRO A 3 -15.42 0.02 -4.72
C PRO A 3 -14.84 1.07 -5.67
N MET A 4 -15.69 1.76 -6.43
CA MET A 4 -15.27 2.82 -7.35
C MET A 4 -14.70 4.04 -6.62
N VAL A 5 -15.28 4.40 -5.48
CA VAL A 5 -14.78 5.51 -4.66
C VAL A 5 -13.41 5.14 -4.06
N LYS A 6 -13.28 3.92 -3.54
CA LYS A 6 -11.99 3.41 -3.04
C LYS A 6 -10.92 3.38 -4.13
N ALA A 7 -11.27 2.95 -5.34
CA ALA A 7 -10.37 2.97 -6.49
C ALA A 7 -9.96 4.40 -6.88
N SER A 8 -10.88 5.37 -6.83
CA SER A 8 -10.56 6.77 -7.11
C SER A 8 -9.57 7.35 -6.09
N PHE A 9 -9.68 6.98 -4.80
CA PHE A 9 -8.71 7.39 -3.79
C PHE A 9 -7.32 6.79 -4.03
N TYR A 10 -7.25 5.52 -4.46
CA TYR A 10 -5.96 4.93 -4.84
C TYR A 10 -5.35 5.61 -6.07
N ALA A 11 -6.14 5.91 -7.10
CA ALA A 11 -5.67 6.64 -8.27
C ALA A 11 -5.22 8.07 -7.94
N ALA A 12 -5.94 8.78 -7.07
CA ALA A 12 -5.53 10.09 -6.59
C ALA A 12 -4.21 10.01 -5.78
N SER A 13 -4.05 8.96 -4.97
CA SER A 13 -2.83 8.76 -4.16
C SER A 13 -1.56 8.56 -5.00
N THR A 14 -1.68 8.10 -6.26
CA THR A 14 -0.52 7.90 -7.13
C THR A 14 -0.09 9.18 -7.86
N MET A 15 -0.92 10.22 -7.91
CA MET A 15 -0.60 11.46 -8.63
C MET A 15 0.63 12.18 -8.04
N ALA A 16 0.73 12.28 -6.71
CA ALA A 16 1.87 12.88 -6.04
C ALA A 16 3.20 12.12 -6.32
N PRO A 17 3.27 10.79 -6.15
CA PRO A 17 4.47 10.04 -6.50
C PRO A 17 4.81 10.09 -8.00
N LEU A 18 3.81 10.06 -8.90
CA LEU A 18 4.02 10.17 -10.34
C LEU A 18 4.65 11.51 -10.74
N SER A 19 4.24 12.62 -10.11
CA SER A 19 4.88 13.92 -10.32
C SER A 19 6.37 13.89 -9.95
N ARG A 20 6.76 13.19 -8.89
CA ARG A 20 8.18 13.09 -8.49
C ARG A 20 9.05 12.31 -9.47
N VAL A 21 8.48 11.30 -10.13
CA VAL A 21 9.17 10.59 -11.23
C VAL A 21 9.28 11.51 -12.45
N ASN A 22 8.21 12.20 -12.82
CA ASN A 22 8.20 13.13 -13.95
C ASN A 22 9.27 14.22 -13.81
N ASP A 23 9.45 14.76 -12.60
CA ASP A 23 10.43 15.81 -12.31
C ASP A 23 11.87 15.26 -12.17
N ASN A 24 12.09 13.96 -12.48
CA ASN A 24 13.36 13.24 -12.28
C ASN A 24 13.93 13.36 -10.86
N ALA A 25 13.09 13.64 -9.86
CA ALA A 25 13.52 13.86 -8.49
C ALA A 25 13.74 12.54 -7.73
N HIS A 26 13.04 11.47 -8.11
CA HIS A 26 13.13 10.16 -7.47
C HIS A 26 13.09 9.04 -8.51
N TYR A 27 13.82 7.95 -8.26
CA TYR A 27 13.72 6.76 -9.10
C TYR A 27 12.32 6.10 -8.96
N PRO A 28 11.76 5.52 -10.03
CA PRO A 28 10.47 4.84 -9.97
C PRO A 28 10.40 3.76 -8.88
N SER A 29 11.50 3.05 -8.62
CA SER A 29 11.57 2.05 -7.55
C SER A 29 11.43 2.64 -6.14
N GLN A 30 12.04 3.80 -5.89
CA GLN A 30 11.90 4.52 -4.61
C GLN A 30 10.48 5.01 -4.42
N VAL A 31 9.88 5.50 -5.49
CA VAL A 31 8.49 5.95 -5.50
C VAL A 31 7.53 4.79 -5.25
N ALA A 32 7.72 3.66 -5.92
CA ALA A 32 6.93 2.45 -5.71
C ALA A 32 7.03 1.93 -4.27
N LEU A 33 8.26 1.89 -3.72
CA LEU A 33 8.49 1.49 -2.34
C LEU A 33 7.82 2.45 -1.34
N GLY A 34 7.96 3.76 -1.53
CA GLY A 34 7.34 4.76 -0.67
C GLY A 34 5.81 4.72 -0.70
N TRP A 35 5.23 4.58 -1.89
CA TRP A 35 3.79 4.43 -2.06
C TRP A 35 3.26 3.14 -1.40
N TRP A 36 4.02 2.04 -1.53
CA TRP A 36 3.70 0.79 -0.85
C TRP A 36 3.73 0.92 0.68
N MET A 37 4.73 1.60 1.24
CA MET A 37 4.80 1.85 2.69
C MET A 37 3.61 2.69 3.18
N ALA A 38 3.19 3.69 2.40
CA ALA A 38 2.00 4.48 2.72
C ALA A 38 0.72 3.63 2.71
N TYR A 39 0.57 2.72 1.74
CA TYR A 39 -0.53 1.76 1.68
C TYR A 39 -0.57 0.86 2.92
N LEU A 40 0.58 0.30 3.33
CA LEU A 40 0.67 -0.53 4.53
C LEU A 40 0.30 0.23 5.80
N ALA A 41 0.79 1.47 5.95
CA ALA A 41 0.47 2.31 7.11
C ALA A 41 -1.03 2.60 7.21
N ALA A 42 -1.67 3.01 6.10
CA ALA A 42 -3.11 3.26 6.07
C ALA A 42 -3.92 1.98 6.31
N SER A 43 -3.48 0.85 5.76
CA SER A 43 -4.13 -0.45 5.95
C SER A 43 -4.03 -0.95 7.40
N ALA A 44 -2.92 -0.69 8.09
CA ALA A 44 -2.78 -1.04 9.51
C ALA A 44 -3.75 -0.26 10.41
N VAL A 45 -3.96 1.03 10.11
CA VAL A 45 -4.97 1.85 10.80
C VAL A 45 -6.37 1.33 10.50
N ASP A 46 -6.71 1.09 9.22
CA ASP A 46 -8.02 0.54 8.83
C ASP A 46 -8.29 -0.83 9.47
N ALA A 47 -7.28 -1.69 9.58
CA ALA A 47 -7.40 -2.99 10.24
C ALA A 47 -7.63 -2.89 11.75
N THR A 48 -7.20 -1.79 12.38
CA THR A 48 -7.48 -1.52 13.80
C THR A 48 -8.96 -1.17 14.00
N ASP A 49 -9.52 -0.35 13.11
CA ASP A 49 -10.94 0.05 13.14
C ASP A 49 -11.87 -1.07 12.63
N HIS A 50 -11.40 -1.90 11.71
CA HIS A 50 -12.16 -2.98 11.07
C HIS A 50 -11.47 -4.36 11.27
N PRO A 51 -11.50 -4.93 12.49
CA PRO A 51 -10.75 -6.15 12.82
C PRO A 51 -11.22 -7.40 12.05
N ASN A 52 -12.45 -7.36 11.52
CA ASN A 52 -13.07 -8.43 10.73
C ASN A 52 -12.81 -8.31 9.21
N SER A 53 -11.89 -7.44 8.78
CA SER A 53 -11.48 -7.41 7.36
C SER A 53 -10.99 -8.78 6.89
N ARG A 54 -11.50 -9.22 5.74
CA ARG A 54 -11.22 -10.53 5.14
C ARG A 54 -9.80 -10.64 4.58
N TRP A 55 -9.19 -9.51 4.24
CA TRP A 55 -7.86 -9.45 3.64
C TRP A 55 -6.95 -8.58 4.50
N LYS A 56 -5.77 -9.11 4.84
CA LYS A 56 -4.72 -8.39 5.58
C LYS A 56 -3.37 -8.59 4.89
N PHE A 57 -2.62 -7.51 4.72
CA PHE A 57 -1.32 -7.51 4.06
C PHE A 57 -0.26 -6.96 5.01
N TYR A 58 0.88 -7.66 5.11
CA TYR A 58 1.97 -7.29 6.00
C TYR A 58 3.33 -7.39 5.30
N PRO A 59 4.27 -6.50 5.63
CA PRO A 59 5.67 -6.73 5.28
C PRO A 59 6.17 -7.95 6.05
N TYR A 60 6.84 -8.86 5.36
CA TYR A 60 7.41 -10.08 5.96
C TYR A 60 8.90 -10.13 5.66
N SER A 61 9.71 -10.43 6.67
CA SER A 61 11.15 -10.59 6.51
C SER A 61 11.60 -11.86 7.23
N THR A 62 12.40 -12.66 6.53
CA THR A 62 13.12 -13.80 7.07
C THR A 62 14.61 -13.44 7.17
N GLY A 63 15.40 -14.28 7.86
CA GLY A 63 16.85 -14.09 7.92
C GLY A 63 17.58 -14.15 6.57
N THR A 64 16.89 -14.59 5.50
CA THR A 64 17.46 -14.75 4.15
C THR A 64 16.76 -13.91 3.09
N GLY A 65 15.69 -13.16 3.43
CA GLY A 65 14.93 -12.41 2.43
C GLY A 65 13.81 -11.56 3.00
N SER A 66 13.16 -10.80 2.12
CA SER A 66 11.99 -9.98 2.45
C SER A 66 10.91 -10.15 1.39
N GLY A 67 9.66 -9.94 1.78
CA GLY A 67 8.49 -10.15 0.92
C GLY A 67 7.21 -9.61 1.55
N ILE A 68 6.08 -10.05 0.99
CA ILE A 68 4.74 -9.66 1.44
C ILE A 68 3.99 -10.90 1.90
N LEU A 69 3.36 -10.82 3.06
CA LEU A 69 2.43 -11.82 3.55
C LEU A 69 0.99 -11.31 3.34
N ALA A 70 0.17 -12.14 2.72
CA ALA A 70 -1.26 -11.91 2.56
C ALA A 70 -2.04 -12.97 3.36
N GLU A 71 -2.89 -12.52 4.29
CA GLU A 71 -3.78 -13.37 5.07
C GLU A 71 -5.22 -13.20 4.59
N PHE A 72 -5.90 -14.32 4.34
CA PHE A 72 -7.32 -14.36 4.00
C PHE A 72 -8.11 -15.08 5.09
N LYS A 73 -9.10 -14.41 5.67
CA LYS A 73 -10.01 -15.00 6.66
C LYS A 73 -11.30 -15.45 5.96
N TYR A 74 -11.53 -16.77 5.96
CA TYR A 74 -12.74 -17.42 5.44
C TYR A 74 -13.91 -17.25 6.41
#